data_AF-A0A1C6DGK7-F1
#
_entry.id   AF-A0A1C6DGK7-F1
#
_cell.length_a   1.000
_cell.length_b   1.000
_cell.length_c   1.000
_cell.angle_alpha   90.00
_cell.angle_beta   90.00
_cell.angle_gamma   90.00
#
_symmetry.space_group_name_H-M   'P 1'
#
loop_
_entity.id
_entity.type
_entity.pdbx_description
1 polymer ?
#
loop_
_entity_poly.entity_id
_entity_poly.type
_entity_poly.pdbx_seq_one_letter_code
_entity_poly.pdbx_strand_id
1 'polypeptide(L)'
;MGYQESWLYVQPQRCFPKLLRAYEKTAQSDYYRIMDIEPMSVIILKHPFGYIPQGAKILWVCGDRGFHNLNGVFDGNLKIMAKVRFIPVEWVLAPEDSRLSGIDLDSRMPSENAYMKRYSVKDYAEKIRNDRER
;
A
#
# COMPACT_ATOMS: atom_id res chain seq x y z
N MET A 1 -20.07 9.19 4.33
CA MET A 1 -18.68 9.27 3.84
C MET A 1 -18.50 8.18 2.78
N GLY A 2 -17.56 8.31 1.85
CA GLY A 2 -17.48 7.46 0.67
C GLY A 2 -16.26 6.53 0.72
N TYR A 3 -16.41 5.31 0.21
CA TYR A 3 -15.29 4.37 0.06
C TYR A 3 -14.30 4.87 -1.01
N GLN A 4 -13.01 4.63 -0.80
CA GLN A 4 -11.95 4.89 -1.75
C GLN A 4 -10.86 3.83 -1.63
N GLU A 5 -10.20 3.60 -2.75
CA GLU A 5 -8.94 2.86 -2.81
C GLU A 5 -7.83 3.79 -3.31
N SER A 6 -6.65 3.70 -2.73
CA SER A 6 -5.52 4.54 -3.12
C SER A 6 -4.19 3.81 -3.07
N TRP A 7 -3.38 4.09 -4.08
CA TRP A 7 -1.97 3.79 -4.10
C TRP A 7 -1.19 4.90 -3.40
N LEU A 8 -0.55 4.55 -2.28
CA LEU A 8 0.42 5.41 -1.60
C LEU A 8 1.79 5.16 -2.20
N TYR A 9 2.25 6.13 -2.98
CA TYR A 9 3.56 6.12 -3.63
C TYR A 9 4.49 7.13 -2.95
N VAL A 10 5.63 6.65 -2.44
CA VAL A 10 6.64 7.47 -1.77
C VAL A 10 7.88 7.69 -2.62
N GLN A 11 8.42 8.90 -2.61
CA GLN A 11 9.65 9.28 -3.30
C GLN A 11 10.59 9.98 -2.31
N PRO A 12 11.84 9.50 -2.15
CA PRO A 12 12.45 8.36 -2.86
C PRO A 12 12.01 6.99 -2.33
N GLN A 13 12.08 5.95 -3.17
CA GLN A 13 11.65 4.58 -2.84
C GLN A 13 12.43 3.93 -1.68
N ARG A 14 13.65 4.40 -1.38
CA ARG A 14 14.39 4.03 -0.15
C ARG A 14 13.63 4.37 1.14
N CYS A 15 12.63 5.24 1.08
CA CYS A 15 11.78 5.59 2.21
C CYS A 15 10.52 4.70 2.35
N PHE A 16 10.24 3.79 1.40
CA PHE A 16 9.11 2.86 1.49
C PHE A 16 9.05 2.08 2.81
N PRO A 17 10.18 1.60 3.38
CA PRO A 17 10.11 0.89 4.65
C PRO A 17 9.65 1.74 5.84
N LYS A 18 9.64 3.08 5.73
CA LYS A 18 9.05 3.95 6.76
C LYS A 18 7.53 3.87 6.78
N LEU A 19 6.89 3.63 5.62
CA LEU A 19 5.45 3.40 5.54
C LEU A 19 5.07 2.11 6.28
N LEU A 20 5.83 1.03 6.06
CA LEU A 20 5.59 -0.25 6.73
C LEU A 20 5.77 -0.14 8.25
N ARG A 21 6.83 0.53 8.72
CA ARG A 21 7.01 0.76 10.17
C ARG A 21 5.88 1.57 10.79
N ALA A 22 5.37 2.57 10.07
CA ALA A 22 4.23 3.35 10.53
C ALA A 22 2.96 2.49 10.57
N TYR A 23 2.71 1.68 9.53
CA TYR A 23 1.65 0.68 9.52
C TYR A 23 1.75 -0.28 10.70
N GLU A 24 2.92 -0.91 10.92
CA GLU A 24 3.12 -1.87 12.02
C GLU A 24 2.82 -1.24 13.38
N LYS A 25 3.22 0.01 13.58
CA LYS A 25 2.93 0.73 14.83
C LYS A 25 1.44 1.04 14.98
N THR A 26 0.77 1.46 13.91
CA THR A 26 -0.69 1.71 13.93
C THR A 26 -1.48 0.42 14.10
N ALA A 27 -1.04 -0.69 13.51
CA ALA A 27 -1.66 -2.01 13.61
C ALA A 27 -1.53 -2.65 15.00
N GLN A 28 -0.76 -2.08 15.93
CA GLN A 28 -0.71 -2.52 17.33
C GLN A 28 -1.94 -2.11 18.15
N SER A 29 -2.77 -1.19 17.62
CA SER A 29 -4.06 -0.81 18.19
C SER A 29 -5.20 -1.23 17.27
N ASP A 30 -6.44 -1.05 17.73
CA ASP A 30 -7.65 -1.31 16.94
C ASP A 30 -7.96 -0.18 15.92
N TYR A 31 -7.02 0.73 15.65
CA TYR A 31 -7.23 1.93 14.85
C TYR A 31 -7.84 1.63 13.47
N TYR A 32 -7.25 0.71 12.69
CA TYR A 32 -7.73 0.38 11.35
C TYR A 32 -9.14 -0.18 11.34
N ARG A 33 -9.49 -0.99 12.36
CA ARG A 33 -10.84 -1.53 12.53
C ARG A 33 -11.86 -0.45 12.91
N ILE A 34 -11.49 0.49 13.77
CA ILE A 34 -12.39 1.55 14.26
C ILE A 34 -12.63 2.63 13.21
N MET A 35 -11.58 2.99 12.47
CA MET A 35 -11.59 4.09 11.52
C MET A 35 -11.96 3.68 10.10
N ASP A 36 -12.21 2.38 9.86
CA ASP A 36 -12.57 1.80 8.55
C ASP A 36 -11.62 2.25 7.42
N ILE A 37 -10.32 2.14 7.69
CA ILE A 37 -9.23 2.48 6.77
C ILE A 37 -8.11 1.48 7.00
N GLU A 38 -7.63 0.79 5.96
CA GLU A 38 -6.58 -0.22 6.14
C GLU A 38 -5.63 -0.30 4.94
N PRO A 39 -4.30 -0.30 5.19
CA PRO A 39 -3.34 -0.78 4.21
C PRO A 39 -3.46 -2.28 3.99
N MET A 40 -4.04 -2.70 2.86
CA MET A 40 -4.31 -4.11 2.58
C MET A 40 -3.16 -4.80 1.86
N SER A 41 -2.58 -4.14 0.85
CA SER A 41 -1.57 -4.77 -0.02
C SER A 41 -0.30 -3.94 -0.22
N VAL A 42 0.84 -4.62 -0.35
CA VAL A 42 2.05 -4.07 -0.97
C VAL A 42 2.12 -4.55 -2.42
N ILE A 43 2.16 -3.60 -3.35
CA ILE A 43 2.33 -3.86 -4.78
C ILE A 43 3.77 -3.55 -5.19
N ILE A 44 4.37 -4.44 -5.95
CA ILE A 44 5.63 -4.23 -6.65
C ILE A 44 5.36 -4.24 -8.15
N LEU A 45 5.59 -3.10 -8.80
CA LEU A 45 5.34 -2.96 -10.22
C LEU A 45 6.41 -3.68 -11.05
N LYS A 46 5.98 -4.49 -12.02
CA LYS A 46 6.85 -5.12 -13.04
C LYS A 46 6.96 -4.27 -14.30
N HIS A 47 5.97 -3.40 -14.53
CA HIS A 47 5.95 -2.41 -15.61
C HIS A 47 5.59 -1.02 -15.06
N PRO A 48 5.95 0.08 -15.74
CA PRO A 48 5.56 1.41 -15.31
C PRO A 48 4.05 1.62 -15.39
N PHE A 49 3.51 2.40 -14.45
CA PHE A 49 2.10 2.84 -14.43
C PHE A 49 2.07 4.36 -14.42
N GLY A 50 1.78 4.96 -15.59
CA GLY A 50 1.89 6.41 -15.77
C GLY A 50 3.31 6.91 -15.45
N TYR A 51 3.44 7.78 -14.46
CA TYR A 51 4.73 8.31 -14.00
C TYR A 51 5.42 7.46 -12.92
N ILE A 52 4.78 6.37 -12.47
CA ILE A 52 5.35 5.47 -11.47
C ILE A 52 6.25 4.46 -12.18
N PRO A 53 7.55 4.39 -11.83
CA PRO A 53 8.49 3.54 -12.55
C PRO A 53 8.32 2.05 -12.20
N GLN A 54 8.82 1.20 -13.08
CA GLN A 54 9.03 -0.23 -12.80
C GLN A 54 9.87 -0.42 -11.52
N GLY A 55 9.55 -1.47 -10.77
CA GLY A 55 10.21 -1.81 -9.50
C GLY A 55 9.75 -0.96 -8.32
N ALA A 56 8.88 0.03 -8.53
CA ALA A 56 8.29 0.80 -7.46
C ALA A 56 7.46 -0.09 -6.53
N LYS A 57 7.61 0.16 -5.23
CA LYS A 57 6.78 -0.40 -4.17
C LYS A 57 5.71 0.62 -3.80
N ILE A 58 4.48 0.13 -3.71
CA ILE A 58 3.28 0.92 -3.47
C ILE A 58 2.53 0.25 -2.33
N LEU A 59 1.97 1.07 -1.43
CA LEU A 59 1.05 0.61 -0.41
C LEU A 59 -0.38 0.88 -0.88
N TRP A 60 -1.17 -0.17 -1.04
CA TRP A 60 -2.58 -0.10 -1.42
C TRP A 60 -3.42 0.04 -0.15
N VAL A 61 -4.18 1.11 -0.05
CA VAL A 61 -5.01 1.46 1.10
C VAL A 61 -6.46 1.56 0.67
N CYS A 62 -7.36 0.97 1.46
CA CYS A 62 -8.78 0.91 1.21
C CYS A 62 -9.54 1.44 2.44
N GLY A 63 -10.67 2.11 2.22
CA GLY A 63 -11.55 2.54 3.32
C GLY A 63 -12.23 3.87 3.08
N ASP A 64 -12.58 4.55 4.17
CA ASP A 64 -13.25 5.84 4.12
C ASP A 64 -12.33 6.94 3.58
N ARG A 65 -12.74 7.57 2.47
CA ARG A 65 -12.07 8.65 1.74
C ARG A 65 -11.55 9.77 2.65
N GLY A 66 -12.23 10.07 3.76
CA GLY A 66 -11.81 11.09 4.73
C GLY A 66 -10.42 10.83 5.33
N PHE A 67 -10.01 9.55 5.38
CA PHE A 67 -8.74 9.11 5.97
C PHE A 67 -7.64 8.86 4.95
N HIS A 68 -7.85 9.12 3.65
CA HIS A 68 -6.84 8.98 2.59
C HIS A 68 -5.83 10.14 2.59
N ASN A 69 -5.20 10.34 3.75
CA ASN A 69 -4.12 11.26 4.01
C ASN A 69 -3.14 10.61 5.01
N LEU A 70 -1.96 11.21 5.20
CA LEU A 70 -0.92 10.59 6.03
C LEU A 70 -1.34 10.37 7.48
N ASN A 71 -2.07 11.31 8.08
CA ASN A 71 -2.52 11.16 9.46
C ASN A 71 -3.64 10.14 9.57
N GLY A 72 -4.56 10.10 8.60
CA GLY A 72 -5.67 9.14 8.59
C GLY A 72 -5.22 7.70 8.35
N VAL A 73 -4.19 7.46 7.54
CA VAL A 73 -3.68 6.09 7.30
C VAL A 73 -2.73 5.61 8.39
N PHE A 74 -2.03 6.51 9.08
CA PHE A 74 -0.97 6.11 10.00
C PHE A 74 -1.19 6.59 11.44
N ASP A 75 -2.33 7.17 11.78
CA ASP A 75 -2.61 7.68 13.13
C ASP A 75 -1.48 8.56 13.68
N GLY A 76 -0.92 9.43 12.82
CA GLY A 76 0.24 10.27 13.15
C GLY A 76 1.58 9.53 13.37
N ASN A 77 1.64 8.21 13.19
CA ASN A 77 2.86 7.41 13.38
C ASN A 77 3.87 7.54 12.23
N LEU A 78 3.49 8.14 11.11
CA LEU A 78 4.42 8.36 10.00
C LEU A 78 5.18 9.68 10.15
N LYS A 79 6.46 9.59 10.50
CA LYS A 79 7.40 10.72 10.48
C LYS A 79 8.29 10.66 9.23
N ILE A 80 7.98 11.49 8.23
CA ILE A 80 8.66 11.46 6.94
C ILE A 80 8.77 12.86 6.32
N MET A 81 9.92 13.16 5.70
CA MET A 81 10.14 14.37 4.87
C MET A 81 10.07 14.05 3.36
N ALA A 82 9.89 12.78 3.02
CA ALA A 82 9.79 12.30 1.65
C ALA A 82 8.42 12.66 1.07
N LYS A 83 8.36 12.85 -0.25
CA LYS A 83 7.10 13.11 -0.94
C LYS A 83 6.27 11.83 -0.96
N VAL A 84 5.07 11.86 -0.41
CA VAL A 84 4.08 10.79 -0.52
C VAL A 84 2.91 11.30 -1.34
N ARG A 85 2.45 10.51 -2.30
CA ARG A 85 1.26 10.79 -3.10
C ARG A 85 0.22 9.72 -2.84
N PHE A 86 -1.01 10.15 -2.61
CA PHE A 86 -2.20 9.31 -2.67
C PHE A 86 -2.73 9.38 -4.09
N ILE A 87 -2.77 8.25 -4.77
CA ILE A 87 -3.24 8.14 -6.15
C ILE A 87 -4.49 7.26 -6.10
N PRO A 88 -5.70 7.81 -6.35
CA PRO A 88 -6.91 7.01 -6.45
C PRO A 88 -6.71 5.87 -7.46
N VAL A 89 -7.05 4.64 -7.06
CA VAL A 89 -6.80 3.46 -7.92
C VAL A 89 -7.57 3.58 -9.24
N GLU A 90 -8.80 4.08 -9.19
CA GLU A 90 -9.64 4.34 -10.35
C GLU A 90 -8.99 5.27 -11.41
N TRP A 91 -8.00 6.08 -11.04
CA TRP A 91 -7.28 6.94 -12.00
C TRP A 91 -6.19 6.19 -12.77
N VAL A 92 -5.76 5.03 -12.29
CA VAL A 92 -4.67 4.24 -12.86
C VAL A 92 -5.13 2.88 -13.38
N LEU A 93 -6.21 2.34 -12.83
CA LEU A 93 -6.77 1.03 -13.09
C LEU A 93 -8.30 1.13 -13.10
N ALA A 94 -8.91 0.74 -14.22
CA ALA A 94 -10.36 0.52 -14.25
C ALA A 94 -10.73 -0.72 -13.39
N PRO A 95 -11.97 -0.85 -12.91
CA PRO A 95 -12.36 -2.01 -12.09
C PRO A 95 -12.12 -3.36 -12.79
N GLU A 96 -12.27 -3.41 -14.13
CA GLU A 96 -12.09 -4.59 -14.97
C GLU A 96 -10.77 -4.57 -15.76
N ASP A 97 -9.79 -3.81 -15.27
CA ASP A 97 -8.51 -3.67 -15.95
C ASP A 97 -7.79 -5.03 -16.05
N SER A 98 -7.48 -5.44 -17.28
CA SER A 98 -6.75 -6.69 -17.55
C SER A 98 -5.43 -6.82 -16.77
N ARG A 99 -4.83 -5.69 -16.35
CA ARG A 99 -3.60 -5.67 -15.55
C ARG A 99 -3.81 -6.12 -14.10
N LEU A 100 -5.06 -6.28 -13.64
CA LEU A 100 -5.42 -6.90 -12.37
C LEU A 100 -5.70 -8.40 -12.49
N SER A 101 -5.76 -8.96 -13.71
CA SER A 101 -6.01 -10.38 -13.90
C SER A 101 -4.96 -11.23 -13.18
N GLY A 102 -5.42 -12.16 -12.33
CA GLY A 102 -4.55 -13.01 -11.50
C GLY A 102 -3.99 -12.35 -10.24
N ILE A 103 -4.35 -11.10 -9.94
CA ILE A 103 -4.05 -10.44 -8.66
C ILE A 103 -5.24 -10.62 -7.72
N ASP A 104 -5.04 -11.46 -6.71
CA ASP A 104 -5.99 -11.63 -5.61
C ASP A 104 -5.68 -10.62 -4.50
N LEU A 105 -6.61 -9.69 -4.25
CA LEU A 105 -6.50 -8.61 -3.24
C LEU A 105 -7.05 -8.99 -1.86
N ASP A 106 -7.73 -10.13 -1.73
CA ASP A 106 -8.35 -10.59 -0.47
C ASP A 106 -7.58 -11.74 0.16
N SER A 107 -6.81 -12.49 -0.63
CA SER A 107 -6.00 -13.59 -0.12
C SER A 107 -4.84 -13.11 0.73
N ARG A 108 -4.38 -13.96 1.65
CA ARG A 108 -3.12 -13.76 2.36
C ARG A 108 -1.91 -14.08 1.47
N MET A 109 -2.06 -15.02 0.54
CA MET A 109 -0.96 -15.48 -0.30
C MET A 109 -0.51 -14.39 -1.29
N PRO A 110 0.80 -14.30 -1.59
CA PRO A 110 1.27 -13.46 -2.68
C PRO A 110 0.65 -13.87 -4.01
N SER A 111 0.28 -12.89 -4.83
CA SER A 111 -0.21 -13.08 -6.19
C SER A 111 0.65 -12.29 -7.17
N GLU A 112 0.76 -12.78 -8.40
CA GLU A 112 1.62 -12.17 -9.42
C GLU A 112 1.05 -12.39 -10.80
N ASN A 113 1.17 -11.37 -11.65
CA ASN A 113 0.89 -11.46 -13.07
C ASN A 113 2.01 -10.81 -13.89
N ALA A 114 1.75 -10.50 -15.17
CA ALA A 114 2.73 -9.82 -16.02
C ALA A 114 3.10 -8.41 -15.51
N TYR A 115 2.18 -7.71 -14.85
CA TYR A 115 2.28 -6.28 -14.54
C TYR A 115 2.73 -5.96 -13.12
N MET A 116 2.42 -6.83 -12.16
CA MET A 116 2.73 -6.57 -10.76
C MET A 116 2.84 -7.86 -9.93
N LYS A 117 3.49 -7.72 -8.78
CA LYS A 117 3.43 -8.67 -7.67
C LYS A 117 2.70 -8.01 -6.52
N ARG A 118 1.83 -8.74 -5.85
CA ARG A 118 1.04 -8.28 -4.71
C ARG A 118 1.36 -9.17 -3.51
N TYR A 119 1.56 -8.54 -2.36
CA TYR A 119 1.68 -9.19 -1.07
C TYR A 119 0.64 -8.59 -0.12
N SER A 120 0.11 -9.38 0.81
CA SER A 120 -0.52 -8.80 2.00
C SER A 120 0.48 -7.88 2.71
N VAL A 121 0.03 -6.72 3.20
CA VAL A 121 0.91 -5.77 3.93
C VAL A 121 1.52 -6.44 5.15
N LYS A 122 0.72 -7.22 5.89
CA LYS A 122 1.16 -7.91 7.10
C LYS A 122 2.33 -8.86 6.81
N ASP A 123 2.15 -9.76 5.85
CA ASP A 123 3.19 -10.75 5.52
C ASP A 123 4.42 -10.08 4.88
N TYR A 124 4.23 -9.01 4.10
CA TYR A 124 5.36 -8.26 3.54
C TYR A 124 6.15 -7.53 4.63
N ALA A 125 5.49 -6.94 5.63
CA ALA A 125 6.14 -6.32 6.77
C ALA A 125 6.95 -7.35 7.58
N GLU A 126 6.35 -8.51 7.89
CA GLU A 126 7.01 -9.62 8.57
C GLU A 126 8.26 -10.10 7.81
N LYS A 127 8.16 -10.28 6.49
CA LYS A 127 9.29 -10.65 5.63
C LYS A 127 10.44 -9.64 5.73
N ILE A 128 10.15 -8.35 5.58
CA ILE A 128 11.18 -7.29 5.61
C ILE A 128 11.84 -7.16 6.98
N ARG A 129 11.10 -7.44 8.07
CA ARG A 129 11.66 -7.50 9.41
C ARG A 129 12.65 -8.65 9.53
N ASN A 130 12.25 -9.86 9.13
CA ASN A 130 13.09 -11.05 9.23
C ASN A 130 14.35 -10.94 8.34
N ASP A 131 14.24 -10.32 7.15
CA ASP A 131 15.37 -10.08 6.25
C ASP A 131 16.40 -9.09 6.82
N ARG A 132 16.04 -8.26 7.81
CA ARG A 132 16.96 -7.31 8.48
C ARG A 132 17.65 -7.88 9.71
N GLU A 133 17.04 -8.89 10.33
CA GLU A 133 17.57 -9.57 11.51
C GLU A 133 18.58 -10.68 11.15
N ARG A 134 18.75 -10.95 9.85
CA ARG A 134 19.75 -11.83 9.25
C ARG A 134 20.98 -11.05 8.80
#